data_AF-A0A917EQ97-F1
#
_entry.id   AF-A0A917EQ97-F1
#
_cell.length_a   1.000
_cell.length_b   1.000
_cell.length_c   1.000
_cell.angle_alpha   90.00
_cell.angle_beta   90.00
_cell.angle_gamma   90.00
#
_symmetry.space_group_name_H-M   'P 1'
#
loop_
_entity.id
_entity.type
_entity.pdbx_description
1 polymer ?
#
loop_
_entity_poly.entity_id
_entity_poly.type
_entity_poly.pdbx_seq_one_letter_code
_entity_poly.pdbx_strand_id
1 'polypeptide(L)'
;MPSSADPYTAPLHRDAPITEAFQWFLDREDGGIFAVTPDVMMADALAAPLLRVFSHQELWRWAHDQSQAVVGWQPLPFPDGRTSRLHWITTTATGTISGAVVGVGRSPASREEPTISSGVSDDLKEMLPGESDLAWSIRGQLRSLLRGVPSLRIRGAAGVGKDFLARRFIELSLSLGSLRYMDPLVLRGDQAFRDPVWLSRLSDAVDQMRPVLFHDLDRIPEHRVHRFLPSLLKARQAKVPVVATESLQVQGFAERMWSRAFRDAVELPVLNARREDIYDVARAIWKARLGQVEGPWMSPDVVRLLASADWSGNVAQLEEVLLDAHRRSGGNRIEPWALRLPTGAAAKLQGLGHAEYHAIVDELGRCEGNKSLAARLLGISRSTLYRKMRLHGIDTAG
;
A
#
# COMPACT_ATOMS: atom_id res chain seq x y z
N MET A 1 11.35 -1.57 39.35
CA MET A 1 10.24 -2.37 38.79
C MET A 1 10.85 -3.18 37.66
N PRO A 2 10.71 -4.51 37.66
CA PRO A 2 11.60 -5.40 36.91
C PRO A 2 11.53 -5.16 35.40
N SER A 3 12.69 -5.28 34.77
CA SER A 3 12.96 -5.27 33.32
C SER A 3 11.86 -5.99 32.55
N SER A 4 11.30 -5.35 31.52
CA SER A 4 10.48 -6.02 30.52
C SER A 4 11.32 -7.12 29.88
N ALA A 5 11.11 -8.37 30.31
CA ALA A 5 11.72 -9.52 29.68
C ALA A 5 11.30 -9.51 28.21
N ASP A 6 12.28 -9.57 27.32
CA ASP A 6 12.08 -9.76 25.90
C ASP A 6 11.19 -11.02 25.72
N PRO A 7 9.99 -10.92 25.12
CA PRO A 7 9.05 -12.04 25.02
C PRO A 7 9.63 -13.27 24.29
N TYR A 8 10.80 -13.12 23.64
CA TYR A 8 11.55 -14.16 22.95
C TYR A 8 12.66 -14.81 23.80
N THR A 9 12.86 -14.40 25.06
CA THR A 9 13.95 -14.89 25.95
C THR A 9 13.55 -16.00 26.92
N ALA A 10 12.38 -16.61 26.77
CA ALA A 10 11.94 -17.67 27.67
C ALA A 10 12.83 -18.93 27.59
N PRO A 11 13.27 -19.52 28.72
CA PRO A 11 14.20 -20.66 28.75
C PRO A 11 13.64 -21.97 28.16
N LEU A 12 12.33 -22.04 27.92
CA LEU A 12 11.63 -23.23 27.41
C LEU A 12 12.02 -23.64 25.98
N HIS A 13 12.59 -22.75 25.17
CA HIS A 13 12.73 -22.99 23.72
C HIS A 13 14.13 -23.34 23.24
N ARG A 14 15.14 -23.34 24.15
CA ARG A 14 16.50 -23.76 23.78
C ARG A 14 16.61 -25.28 23.61
N ASP A 15 15.83 -26.06 24.35
CA ASP A 15 15.91 -27.54 24.34
C ASP A 15 14.69 -28.23 23.71
N ALA A 16 13.82 -27.46 23.04
CA ALA A 16 12.62 -27.98 22.38
C ALA A 16 12.92 -28.52 20.96
N PRO A 17 12.19 -29.55 20.48
CA PRO A 17 12.26 -29.98 19.09
C PRO A 17 11.98 -28.83 18.13
N ILE A 18 12.72 -28.76 17.01
CA ILE A 18 12.61 -27.63 16.06
C ILE A 18 11.19 -27.43 15.51
N THR A 19 10.41 -28.51 15.41
CA THR A 19 9.01 -28.47 14.96
C THR A 19 8.10 -27.75 15.96
N GLU A 20 8.35 -27.88 17.26
CA GLU A 20 7.59 -27.18 18.30
C GLU A 20 7.97 -25.71 18.36
N ALA A 21 9.27 -25.40 18.23
CA ALA A 21 9.75 -24.03 18.12
C ALA A 21 9.16 -23.34 16.87
N PHE A 22 9.11 -24.03 15.73
CA PHE A 22 8.54 -23.52 14.49
C PHE A 22 7.03 -23.21 14.62
N GLN A 23 6.24 -24.12 15.20
CA GLN A 23 4.81 -23.91 15.44
C GLN A 23 4.55 -22.76 16.43
N TRP A 24 5.34 -22.66 17.50
CA TRP A 24 5.21 -21.59 18.47
C TRP A 24 5.39 -20.19 17.86
N PHE A 25 6.30 -20.07 16.90
CA PHE A 25 6.57 -18.84 16.14
C PHE A 25 5.48 -18.54 15.10
N LEU A 26 4.96 -19.56 14.42
CA LEU A 26 3.85 -19.42 13.46
C LEU A 26 2.62 -18.74 14.06
N ASP A 27 2.35 -19.01 15.34
CA ASP A 27 1.19 -18.43 16.03
C ASP A 27 1.40 -16.98 16.51
N ARG A 28 2.62 -16.43 16.39
CA ARG A 28 3.02 -15.17 17.05
C ARG A 28 3.70 -14.13 16.16
N GLU A 29 4.21 -14.53 15.00
CA GLU A 29 4.84 -13.61 14.03
C GLU A 29 3.90 -13.30 12.86
N ASP A 30 3.78 -12.03 12.52
CA ASP A 30 3.02 -11.56 11.34
C ASP A 30 3.83 -11.68 10.02
N GLY A 31 5.07 -12.17 10.08
CA GLY A 31 6.00 -12.32 8.96
C GLY A 31 6.16 -13.76 8.45
N GLY A 32 6.93 -13.96 7.38
CA GLY A 32 7.27 -15.32 6.94
C GLY A 32 8.23 -15.98 7.93
N ILE A 33 8.16 -17.30 8.07
CA ILE A 33 8.96 -18.05 9.04
C ILE A 33 9.52 -19.29 8.36
N PHE A 34 10.80 -19.57 8.59
CA PHE A 34 11.39 -20.85 8.23
C PHE A 34 12.23 -21.40 9.37
N ALA A 35 12.41 -22.71 9.39
CA ALA A 35 13.32 -23.42 10.25
C ALA A 35 14.29 -24.24 9.40
N VAL A 36 15.56 -24.30 9.83
CA VAL A 36 16.61 -25.03 9.12
C VAL A 36 17.46 -25.84 10.11
N THR A 37 17.69 -27.10 9.78
CA THR A 37 18.64 -28.02 10.42
C THR A 37 19.68 -28.46 9.39
N PRO A 38 20.71 -29.25 9.77
CA PRO A 38 21.63 -29.83 8.79
C PRO A 38 20.91 -30.62 7.67
N ASP A 39 19.78 -31.25 7.99
CA ASP A 39 19.14 -32.24 7.11
C ASP A 39 17.75 -31.82 6.60
N VAL A 40 17.08 -30.89 7.27
CA VAL A 40 15.68 -30.55 7.02
C VAL A 40 15.46 -29.04 7.03
N MET A 41 14.64 -28.57 6.09
CA MET A 41 14.15 -27.21 6.06
C MET A 41 12.63 -27.20 6.05
N MET A 42 12.06 -26.36 6.91
CA MET A 42 10.62 -26.10 6.98
C MET A 42 10.39 -24.62 6.72
N ALA A 43 9.40 -24.25 5.94
CA ALA A 43 9.06 -22.86 5.72
C ALA A 43 7.55 -22.71 5.60
N ASP A 44 7.02 -21.61 6.11
CA ASP A 44 5.63 -21.26 5.95
C ASP A 44 5.33 -20.77 4.53
N ALA A 45 4.07 -20.49 4.24
CA ALA A 45 3.64 -20.07 2.90
C ALA A 45 4.25 -18.71 2.48
N LEU A 46 4.62 -17.85 3.43
CA LEU A 46 5.19 -16.53 3.17
C LEU A 46 6.72 -16.59 2.96
N ALA A 47 7.43 -17.45 3.68
CA ALA A 47 8.88 -17.59 3.57
C ALA A 47 9.31 -18.54 2.45
N ALA A 48 8.54 -19.59 2.16
CA ALA A 48 8.91 -20.61 1.17
C ALA A 48 9.29 -20.04 -0.22
N PRO A 49 8.59 -19.02 -0.79
CA PRO A 49 8.96 -18.44 -2.08
C PRO A 49 10.26 -17.63 -2.02
N LEU A 50 10.52 -16.94 -0.91
CA LEU A 50 11.69 -16.08 -0.72
C LEU A 50 12.97 -16.91 -0.64
N LEU A 51 12.88 -18.12 -0.11
CA LEU A 51 14.04 -18.95 0.17
C LEU A 51 14.46 -19.84 -1.02
N ARG A 52 13.66 -19.89 -2.09
CA ARG A 52 13.95 -20.68 -3.31
C ARG A 52 15.26 -20.30 -4.00
N VAL A 53 15.77 -19.10 -3.72
CA VAL A 53 17.02 -18.58 -4.30
C VAL A 53 18.27 -19.01 -3.54
N PHE A 54 18.12 -19.66 -2.38
CA PHE A 54 19.22 -20.20 -1.60
C PHE A 54 19.19 -21.72 -1.60
N SER A 55 20.36 -22.36 -1.57
CA SER A 55 20.44 -23.79 -1.28
C SER A 55 20.28 -24.04 0.23
N HIS A 56 19.80 -25.24 0.57
CA HIS A 56 19.69 -25.71 1.96
C HIS A 56 21.02 -25.58 2.72
N GLN A 57 22.14 -25.91 2.06
CA GLN A 57 23.47 -25.85 2.67
C GLN A 57 23.95 -24.41 2.90
N GLU A 58 23.55 -23.45 2.07
CA GLU A 58 23.85 -22.02 2.26
C GLU A 58 23.04 -21.44 3.43
N LEU A 59 21.76 -21.76 3.51
CA LEU A 59 20.91 -21.32 4.63
C LEU A 59 21.36 -21.94 5.95
N TRP A 60 21.74 -23.23 5.94
CA TRP A 60 22.28 -23.89 7.12
C TRP A 60 23.63 -23.32 7.54
N ARG A 61 24.58 -23.12 6.60
CA ARG A 61 25.89 -22.50 6.92
C ARG A 61 25.73 -21.08 7.43
N TRP A 62 24.89 -20.27 6.78
CA TRP A 62 24.57 -18.93 7.24
C TRP A 62 23.96 -18.97 8.66
N ALA A 63 22.98 -19.84 8.90
CA ALA A 63 22.36 -19.97 10.22
C ALA A 63 23.38 -20.42 11.28
N HIS A 64 24.25 -21.38 10.95
CA HIS A 64 25.30 -21.90 11.83
C HIS A 64 26.37 -20.85 12.16
N ASP A 65 26.83 -20.09 11.18
CA ASP A 65 27.87 -19.05 11.37
C ASP A 65 27.35 -17.88 12.23
N GLN A 66 26.03 -17.59 12.17
CA GLN A 66 25.40 -16.54 12.97
C GLN A 66 24.94 -17.01 14.36
N SER A 67 24.97 -18.31 14.63
CA SER A 67 24.33 -18.97 15.79
C SER A 67 25.07 -18.86 17.14
N GLN A 68 26.17 -18.10 17.23
CA GLN A 68 26.93 -17.95 18.47
C GLN A 68 26.24 -17.08 19.54
N ALA A 69 25.13 -16.39 19.23
CA ALA A 69 24.46 -15.44 20.12
C ALA A 69 22.93 -15.69 20.23
N VAL A 70 22.50 -16.60 21.12
CA VAL A 70 21.12 -17.11 21.38
C VAL A 70 19.89 -16.37 20.79
N VAL A 71 19.83 -15.04 20.79
CA VAL A 71 18.76 -14.23 20.16
C VAL A 71 19.38 -13.00 19.51
N GLY A 72 19.02 -12.67 18.26
CA GLY A 72 19.51 -11.46 17.60
C GLY A 72 18.86 -11.16 16.25
N TRP A 73 19.14 -9.96 15.70
CA TRP A 73 18.70 -9.52 14.38
C TRP A 73 19.88 -9.49 13.41
N GLN A 74 19.87 -10.29 12.35
CA GLN A 74 20.95 -10.32 11.36
C GLN A 74 20.44 -10.16 9.92
N PRO A 75 21.17 -9.44 9.05
CA PRO A 75 20.82 -9.32 7.64
C PRO A 75 21.05 -10.65 6.89
N LEU A 76 20.05 -11.11 6.14
CA LEU A 76 20.20 -12.11 5.09
C LEU A 76 20.39 -11.40 3.75
N PRO A 77 21.58 -11.46 3.14
CA PRO A 77 21.80 -10.95 1.81
C PRO A 77 21.20 -11.93 0.80
N PHE A 78 20.26 -11.45 -0.01
CA PHE A 78 19.70 -12.22 -1.12
C PHE A 78 20.62 -12.11 -2.35
N PRO A 79 20.70 -13.15 -3.20
CA PRO A 79 21.52 -13.13 -4.42
C PRO A 79 21.14 -12.01 -5.41
N ASP A 80 19.95 -11.44 -5.26
CA ASP A 80 19.43 -10.31 -6.06
C ASP A 80 19.74 -8.92 -5.44
N GLY A 81 20.51 -8.86 -4.36
CA GLY A 81 20.90 -7.62 -3.69
C GLY A 81 19.91 -7.10 -2.65
N ARG A 82 18.79 -7.81 -2.39
CA ARG A 82 17.89 -7.48 -1.25
C ARG A 82 18.51 -7.88 0.08
N THR A 83 18.12 -7.22 1.17
CA THR A 83 18.56 -7.56 2.53
C THR A 83 17.36 -7.62 3.48
N SER A 84 17.14 -8.74 4.17
CA SER A 84 16.07 -8.86 5.20
C SER A 84 16.69 -9.06 6.58
N ARG A 85 16.13 -8.46 7.64
CA ARG A 85 16.58 -8.74 9.02
C ARG A 85 15.79 -9.92 9.55
N LEU A 86 16.52 -10.91 10.04
CA LEU A 86 15.96 -12.15 10.54
C LEU A 86 16.02 -12.17 12.06
N HIS A 87 14.90 -12.51 12.70
CA HIS A 87 14.88 -12.88 14.12
C HIS A 87 15.16 -14.38 14.23
N TRP A 88 16.05 -14.80 15.13
CA TRP A 88 16.45 -16.20 15.22
C TRP A 88 16.46 -16.75 16.65
N ILE A 89 16.12 -18.03 16.78
CA ILE A 89 16.33 -18.85 17.99
C ILE A 89 17.03 -20.15 17.59
N THR A 90 18.14 -20.47 18.25
CA THR A 90 18.80 -21.79 18.12
C THR A 90 18.20 -22.78 19.08
N THR A 91 17.90 -23.97 18.59
CA THR A 91 17.65 -25.14 19.42
C THR A 91 18.95 -25.90 19.63
N THR A 92 19.24 -26.31 20.86
CA THR A 92 20.38 -27.14 21.23
C THR A 92 19.90 -28.54 21.60
N ALA A 93 20.60 -29.55 21.10
CA ALA A 93 20.47 -30.92 21.58
C ALA A 93 21.84 -31.33 22.13
N THR A 94 21.90 -31.77 23.40
CA THR A 94 23.16 -32.20 24.04
C THR A 94 24.29 -31.15 24.02
N GLY A 95 23.94 -29.86 24.10
CA GLY A 95 24.93 -28.75 24.09
C GLY A 95 25.48 -28.39 22.71
N THR A 96 24.97 -29.01 21.64
CA THR A 96 25.32 -28.70 20.25
C THR A 96 24.10 -28.13 19.53
N ILE A 97 24.31 -27.18 18.62
CA ILE A 97 23.23 -26.51 17.88
C ILE A 97 22.58 -27.52 16.93
N SER A 98 21.31 -27.83 17.19
CA SER A 98 20.51 -28.83 16.49
C SER A 98 19.65 -28.23 15.37
N GLY A 99 19.49 -26.90 15.35
CA GLY A 99 18.65 -26.21 14.37
C GLY A 99 18.41 -24.75 14.69
N ALA A 100 17.87 -24.01 13.73
CA ALA A 100 17.50 -22.61 13.89
C ALA A 100 16.09 -22.35 13.34
N VAL A 101 15.26 -21.64 14.10
CA VAL A 101 13.99 -21.07 13.62
C VAL A 101 14.21 -19.59 13.36
N VAL A 102 13.73 -19.12 12.22
CA VAL A 102 14.08 -17.84 11.61
C VAL A 102 12.83 -17.14 11.08
N GLY A 103 12.50 -16.00 11.69
CA GLY A 103 11.49 -15.09 11.16
C GLY A 103 12.07 -14.26 10.01
N VAL A 104 11.52 -14.43 8.81
CA VAL A 104 11.71 -13.59 7.62
C VAL A 104 10.71 -12.44 7.66
N GLY A 105 11.03 -11.46 8.50
CA GLY A 105 10.37 -10.16 8.48
C GLY A 105 11.03 -9.24 7.45
N ARG A 106 10.23 -8.38 6.81
CA ARG A 106 10.76 -7.09 6.35
C ARG A 106 11.38 -6.43 7.57
N SER A 107 12.69 -6.20 7.54
CA SER A 107 13.39 -5.56 8.66
C SER A 107 12.68 -4.27 9.09
N PRO A 108 12.32 -4.10 10.38
CA PRO A 108 12.22 -2.77 10.94
C PRO A 108 13.66 -2.25 11.01
N ALA A 109 14.10 -1.55 9.97
CA ALA A 109 15.26 -0.66 10.10
C ALA A 109 14.86 0.41 11.13
N SER A 110 15.28 0.22 12.39
CA SER A 110 15.28 1.22 13.47
C SER A 110 14.10 2.19 13.40
N ARG A 111 12.89 1.66 13.64
CA ARG A 111 11.71 2.45 13.96
C ARG A 111 11.87 2.94 15.40
N GLU A 112 12.68 3.98 15.60
CA GLU A 112 12.17 5.01 16.51
C GLU A 112 11.11 5.73 15.69
N GLU A 113 9.85 5.30 15.82
CA GLU A 113 8.80 6.29 15.66
C GLU A 113 9.06 7.32 16.75
N PRO A 114 9.45 8.57 16.42
CA PRO A 114 9.51 9.59 17.43
C PRO A 114 8.12 9.65 18.03
N THR A 115 8.04 9.47 19.35
CA THR A 115 6.83 9.34 20.17
C THR A 115 5.79 10.38 19.74
N ILE A 116 4.83 9.96 18.92
CA ILE A 116 3.57 10.66 18.64
C ILE A 116 2.49 9.65 19.02
N SER A 117 1.32 10.12 19.47
CA SER A 117 0.20 9.24 19.77
C SER A 117 -0.06 8.28 18.59
N SER A 118 -0.36 7.02 18.90
CA SER A 118 -0.65 5.96 17.92
C SER A 118 -1.60 6.41 16.82
N GLY A 119 -2.58 7.28 17.14
CA GLY A 119 -3.55 7.83 16.19
C GLY A 119 -2.93 8.54 14.98
N VAL A 120 -1.86 9.31 15.13
CA VAL A 120 -1.25 10.04 14.01
C VAL A 120 -0.56 9.09 13.02
N SER A 121 -0.03 7.96 13.50
CA SER A 121 0.58 6.96 12.62
C SER A 121 -0.49 6.27 11.77
N ASP A 122 -1.64 5.96 12.36
CA ASP A 122 -2.78 5.38 11.65
C ASP A 122 -3.38 6.37 10.64
N ASP A 123 -3.56 7.65 11.00
CA ASP A 123 -4.01 8.69 10.07
C ASP A 123 -3.07 8.83 8.86
N LEU A 124 -1.75 8.78 9.08
CA LEU A 124 -0.76 8.83 8.00
C LEU A 124 -0.82 7.60 7.08
N LYS A 125 -1.11 6.41 7.64
CA LYS A 125 -1.33 5.19 6.84
C LYS A 125 -2.61 5.29 6.02
N GLU A 126 -3.66 5.90 6.54
CA GLU A 126 -4.88 6.16 5.77
C GLU A 126 -4.64 7.16 4.64
N MET A 127 -3.86 8.21 4.89
CA MET A 127 -3.50 9.23 3.92
C MET A 127 -2.68 8.68 2.74
N LEU A 128 -1.76 7.76 3.03
CA LEU A 128 -0.94 7.09 2.03
C LEU A 128 -0.83 5.60 2.35
N PRO A 129 -1.78 4.77 1.87
CA PRO A 129 -1.80 3.34 2.12
C PRO A 129 -0.59 2.63 1.51
N GLY A 130 -0.17 1.52 2.14
CA GLY A 130 0.89 0.65 1.65
C GLY A 130 2.12 0.57 2.54
N GLU A 131 2.99 -0.40 2.27
CA GLU A 131 4.22 -0.67 3.03
C GLU A 131 5.47 -0.63 2.14
N SER A 132 5.37 -0.07 0.92
CA SER A 132 6.53 0.25 0.09
C SER A 132 7.45 1.29 0.74
N ASP A 133 8.72 1.27 0.37
CA ASP A 133 9.71 2.25 0.82
C ASP A 133 9.32 3.68 0.44
N LEU A 134 8.68 3.84 -0.74
CA LEU A 134 8.16 5.13 -1.20
C LEU A 134 7.04 5.63 -0.28
N ALA A 135 6.06 4.76 0.04
CA ALA A 135 4.97 5.13 0.94
C ALA A 135 5.49 5.48 2.34
N TRP A 136 6.44 4.69 2.85
CA TRP A 136 7.08 4.96 4.14
C TRP A 136 7.84 6.29 4.16
N SER A 137 8.67 6.55 3.14
CA SER A 137 9.44 7.80 2.99
C SER A 137 8.53 9.02 2.99
N ILE A 138 7.44 8.98 2.22
CA ILE A 138 6.50 10.09 2.12
C ILE A 138 5.72 10.28 3.42
N ARG A 139 5.29 9.20 4.09
CA ARG A 139 4.69 9.30 5.44
C ARG A 139 5.65 9.94 6.44
N GLY A 140 6.95 9.63 6.36
CA GLY A 140 7.99 10.28 7.15
C GLY A 140 8.09 11.79 6.89
N GLN A 141 8.06 12.21 5.62
CA GLN A 141 8.03 13.61 5.24
C GLN A 141 6.78 14.31 5.79
N LEU A 142 5.59 13.76 5.54
CA LEU A 142 4.32 14.30 6.04
C LEU A 142 4.32 14.44 7.57
N ARG A 143 4.85 13.44 8.28
CA ARG A 143 4.99 13.46 9.75
C ARG A 143 5.84 14.62 10.24
N SER A 144 6.97 14.89 9.57
CA SER A 144 7.83 16.04 9.90
C SER A 144 7.08 17.37 9.70
N LEU A 145 6.32 17.46 8.61
CA LEU A 145 5.58 18.66 8.22
C LEU A 145 4.39 18.96 9.13
N LEU A 146 3.77 17.96 9.76
CA LEU A 146 2.68 18.16 10.71
C LEU A 146 3.11 18.93 11.98
N ARG A 147 4.41 18.98 12.31
CA ARG A 147 4.94 19.64 13.52
C ARG A 147 5.12 21.16 13.35
N GLY A 148 4.78 21.71 12.19
CA GLY A 148 4.90 23.14 11.89
C GLY A 148 3.83 23.56 10.90
N VAL A 149 3.33 24.77 11.10
CA VAL A 149 2.32 25.46 10.28
C VAL A 149 2.33 25.06 8.79
N PRO A 150 1.20 24.62 8.22
CA PRO A 150 1.14 23.54 7.24
C PRO A 150 1.03 24.08 5.81
N SER A 151 1.96 24.96 5.40
CA SER A 151 2.03 25.39 4.00
C SER A 151 2.70 24.31 3.16
N LEU A 152 1.93 23.47 2.48
CA LEU A 152 2.43 22.29 1.75
C LEU A 152 2.07 22.34 0.26
N ARG A 153 3.03 22.04 -0.61
CA ARG A 153 2.73 21.64 -1.99
C ARG A 153 2.69 20.13 -2.14
N ILE A 154 1.69 19.62 -2.84
CA ILE A 154 1.54 18.22 -3.19
C ILE A 154 1.66 18.09 -4.70
N ARG A 155 2.73 17.44 -5.14
CA ARG A 155 3.06 17.20 -6.54
C ARG A 155 2.68 15.78 -6.93
N GLY A 156 2.43 15.55 -8.21
CA GLY A 156 2.31 14.22 -8.77
C GLY A 156 1.34 14.16 -9.93
N ALA A 157 1.35 13.04 -10.66
CA ALA A 157 0.52 12.87 -11.85
C ALA A 157 -0.99 13.00 -11.57
N ALA A 158 -1.80 13.08 -12.63
CA ALA A 158 -3.24 13.01 -12.50
C ALA A 158 -3.67 11.67 -11.88
N GLY A 159 -4.67 11.70 -10.99
CA GLY A 159 -5.24 10.49 -10.40
C GLY A 159 -4.45 9.83 -9.27
N VAL A 160 -3.32 10.39 -8.81
CA VAL A 160 -2.53 9.81 -7.69
C VAL A 160 -3.11 10.01 -6.29
N GLY A 161 -4.22 10.75 -6.16
CA GLY A 161 -4.86 11.03 -4.86
C GLY A 161 -4.46 12.35 -4.19
N LYS A 162 -3.97 13.34 -4.96
CA LYS A 162 -3.52 14.64 -4.42
C LYS A 162 -4.60 15.37 -3.58
N ASP A 163 -5.85 15.41 -4.04
CA ASP A 163 -6.96 16.08 -3.32
C ASP A 163 -7.26 15.38 -1.99
N PHE A 164 -7.34 14.05 -1.99
CA PHE A 164 -7.54 13.25 -0.79
C PHE A 164 -6.44 13.52 0.25
N LEU A 165 -5.17 13.45 -0.18
CA LEU A 165 -4.04 13.74 0.68
C LEU A 165 -4.11 15.17 1.25
N ALA A 166 -4.41 16.15 0.40
CA ALA A 166 -4.47 17.55 0.78
C ALA A 166 -5.52 17.83 1.87
N ARG A 167 -6.72 17.28 1.71
CA ARG A 167 -7.82 17.44 2.68
C ARG A 167 -7.48 16.82 4.02
N ARG A 168 -7.00 15.56 4.01
CA ARG A 168 -6.61 14.86 5.24
C ARG A 168 -5.43 15.53 5.94
N PHE A 169 -4.47 16.08 5.18
CA PHE A 169 -3.36 16.84 5.76
C PHE A 169 -3.86 18.11 6.47
N ILE A 170 -4.77 18.87 5.85
CA ILE A 170 -5.38 20.05 6.49
C ILE A 170 -6.11 19.63 7.77
N GLU A 171 -6.99 18.64 7.70
CA GLU A 171 -7.77 18.14 8.83
C GLU A 171 -6.88 17.72 10.00
N LEU A 172 -5.87 16.89 9.74
CA LEU A 172 -4.93 16.41 10.74
C LEU A 172 -4.09 17.56 11.32
N SER A 173 -3.65 18.50 10.49
CA SER A 173 -2.88 19.67 10.94
C SER A 173 -3.67 20.59 11.87
N LEU A 174 -4.98 20.77 11.61
CA LEU A 174 -5.87 21.55 12.46
C LEU A 174 -6.12 20.85 13.79
N SER A 175 -6.36 19.54 13.74
CA SER A 175 -6.59 18.70 14.92
C SER A 175 -5.39 18.74 15.88
N LEU A 176 -4.17 18.57 15.35
CA LEU A 176 -2.93 18.65 16.13
C LEU A 176 -2.64 20.06 16.65
N GLY A 177 -3.09 21.10 15.95
CA GLY A 177 -2.97 22.50 16.37
C GLY A 177 -4.00 22.95 17.41
N SER A 178 -4.89 22.07 17.87
CA SER A 178 -6.06 22.41 18.70
C SER A 178 -6.95 23.49 18.07
N LEU A 179 -6.95 23.58 16.75
CA LEU A 179 -7.78 24.53 16.01
C LEU A 179 -9.12 23.88 15.68
N ARG A 180 -10.18 24.69 15.70
CA ARG A 180 -11.51 24.23 15.25
C ARG A 180 -11.39 23.82 13.79
N TYR A 181 -11.89 22.62 13.47
CA TYR A 181 -12.02 22.20 12.08
C TYR A 181 -12.89 23.19 11.31
N MET A 182 -12.39 23.65 10.16
CA MET A 182 -13.09 24.52 9.24
C MET A 182 -12.88 23.99 7.83
N ASP A 183 -13.96 23.90 7.05
CA ASP A 183 -13.85 23.46 5.66
C ASP A 183 -12.95 24.43 4.88
N PRO A 184 -11.92 23.92 4.18
CA PRO A 184 -10.99 24.77 3.47
C PRO A 184 -11.72 25.54 2.37
N LEU A 185 -11.32 26.79 2.15
CA LEU A 185 -11.67 27.50 0.92
C LEU A 185 -10.95 26.80 -0.24
N VAL A 186 -11.72 26.21 -1.15
CA VAL A 186 -11.19 25.55 -2.34
C VAL A 186 -11.07 26.56 -3.47
N LEU A 187 -9.85 26.74 -3.98
CA LEU A 187 -9.55 27.62 -5.11
C LEU A 187 -8.91 26.80 -6.22
N ARG A 188 -9.24 27.11 -7.49
CA ARG A 188 -8.66 26.42 -8.66
C ARG A 188 -7.83 27.38 -9.51
N GLY A 189 -6.67 26.93 -9.97
CA GLY A 189 -5.73 27.74 -10.75
C GLY A 189 -6.22 28.10 -12.14
N ASP A 190 -7.00 27.22 -12.79
CA ASP A 190 -7.62 27.46 -14.09
C ASP A 190 -8.74 28.52 -14.05
N GLN A 191 -9.37 28.70 -12.89
CA GLN A 191 -10.36 29.74 -12.61
C GLN A 191 -9.72 31.03 -12.11
N ALA A 192 -8.43 31.01 -11.77
CA ALA A 192 -7.72 32.19 -11.32
C ALA A 192 -7.88 33.29 -12.38
N PHE A 193 -8.43 34.43 -11.95
CA PHE A 193 -8.68 35.61 -12.77
C PHE A 193 -9.74 35.49 -13.88
N ARG A 194 -10.44 34.37 -14.01
CA ARG A 194 -11.77 34.37 -14.66
C ARG A 194 -12.84 34.91 -13.71
N ASP A 195 -12.58 34.77 -12.41
CA ASP A 195 -13.37 35.35 -11.33
C ASP A 195 -12.69 36.64 -10.81
N PRO A 196 -13.32 37.82 -10.95
CA PRO A 196 -12.79 39.09 -10.45
C PRO A 196 -12.58 39.13 -8.93
N VAL A 197 -13.33 38.31 -8.19
CA VAL A 197 -13.38 38.28 -6.71
C VAL A 197 -12.42 37.22 -6.16
N TRP A 198 -11.65 36.56 -7.03
CA TRP A 198 -10.77 35.45 -6.63
C TRP A 198 -9.71 35.89 -5.61
N LEU A 199 -9.01 37.00 -5.87
CA LEU A 199 -7.95 37.50 -4.98
C LEU A 199 -8.50 37.99 -3.64
N SER A 200 -9.69 38.61 -3.65
CA SER A 200 -10.33 39.02 -2.40
C SER A 200 -10.77 37.80 -1.59
N ARG A 201 -11.32 36.75 -2.21
CA ARG A 201 -11.66 35.49 -1.52
C ARG A 201 -10.45 34.86 -0.81
N LEU A 202 -9.28 34.86 -1.46
CA LEU A 202 -8.05 34.38 -0.83
C LEU A 202 -7.67 35.27 0.37
N SER A 203 -7.69 36.59 0.19
CA SER A 203 -7.38 37.53 1.28
C SER A 203 -8.36 37.38 2.45
N ASP A 204 -9.66 37.32 2.17
CA ASP A 204 -10.73 37.19 3.15
C ASP A 204 -10.60 35.88 3.94
N ALA A 205 -10.28 34.77 3.26
CA ALA A 205 -10.05 33.50 3.93
C ALA A 205 -8.85 33.57 4.88
N VAL A 206 -7.75 34.19 4.45
CA VAL A 206 -6.57 34.39 5.30
C VAL A 206 -6.90 35.29 6.50
N ASP A 207 -7.68 36.35 6.30
CA ASP A 207 -8.10 37.26 7.36
C ASP A 207 -9.04 36.58 8.37
N GLN A 208 -9.85 35.65 7.91
CA GLN A 208 -10.74 34.82 8.73
C GLN A 208 -10.04 33.59 9.32
N MET A 209 -8.72 33.44 9.13
CA MET A 209 -7.94 32.29 9.57
C MET A 209 -8.46 30.94 9.00
N ARG A 210 -9.15 30.99 7.85
CA ARG A 210 -9.74 29.83 7.19
C ARG A 210 -8.67 29.10 6.37
N PRO A 211 -8.52 27.77 6.51
CA PRO A 211 -7.62 26.98 5.67
C PRO A 211 -7.92 27.15 4.18
N VAL A 212 -6.88 27.04 3.35
CA VAL A 212 -7.01 27.17 1.90
C VAL A 212 -6.48 25.91 1.20
N LEU A 213 -7.28 25.36 0.29
CA LEU A 213 -6.87 24.29 -0.61
C LEU A 213 -6.82 24.82 -2.04
N PHE A 214 -5.62 24.86 -2.61
CA PHE A 214 -5.38 25.31 -3.96
C PHE A 214 -5.25 24.11 -4.91
N HIS A 215 -6.14 24.00 -5.89
CA HIS A 215 -6.02 23.02 -6.96
C HIS A 215 -5.31 23.56 -8.19
N ASP A 216 -4.43 22.71 -8.75
CA ASP A 216 -3.76 22.95 -10.02
C ASP A 216 -3.02 24.31 -10.02
N LEU A 217 -2.17 24.52 -9.02
CA LEU A 217 -1.38 25.75 -8.85
C LEU A 217 -0.54 26.07 -10.10
N ASP A 218 -0.10 25.02 -10.80
CA ASP A 218 0.63 25.06 -12.06
C ASP A 218 -0.18 25.63 -13.25
N ARG A 219 -1.51 25.72 -13.13
CA ARG A 219 -2.37 26.30 -14.18
C ARG A 219 -2.47 27.81 -14.14
N ILE A 220 -1.94 28.45 -13.10
CA ILE A 220 -1.89 29.91 -13.01
C ILE A 220 -0.89 30.45 -14.04
N PRO A 221 -1.26 31.43 -14.89
CA PRO A 221 -0.33 32.06 -15.80
C PRO A 221 0.86 32.70 -15.06
N GLU A 222 2.09 32.42 -15.52
CA GLU A 222 3.34 32.82 -14.87
C GLU A 222 3.41 34.33 -14.55
N HIS A 223 2.96 35.17 -15.48
CA HIS A 223 2.92 36.63 -15.31
C HIS A 223 1.99 37.11 -14.18
N ARG A 224 1.12 36.26 -13.65
CA ARG A 224 0.16 36.61 -12.59
C ARG A 224 0.50 36.00 -11.22
N VAL A 225 1.47 35.09 -11.16
CA VAL A 225 1.93 34.43 -9.92
C VAL A 225 2.27 35.42 -8.81
N HIS A 226 2.90 36.55 -9.17
CA HIS A 226 3.31 37.57 -8.21
C HIS A 226 2.14 38.18 -7.42
N ARG A 227 0.92 38.18 -7.96
CA ARG A 227 -0.26 38.77 -7.31
C ARG A 227 -0.73 37.99 -6.08
N PHE A 228 -0.37 36.72 -5.96
CA PHE A 228 -0.78 35.85 -4.86
C PHE A 228 0.18 35.89 -3.68
N LEU A 229 1.45 36.27 -3.90
CA LEU A 229 2.47 36.24 -2.85
C LEU A 229 2.08 37.02 -1.59
N PRO A 230 1.52 38.24 -1.65
CA PRO A 230 1.18 38.98 -0.44
C PRO A 230 0.23 38.19 0.48
N SER A 231 -0.86 37.64 -0.06
CA SER A 231 -1.82 36.85 0.70
C SER A 231 -1.24 35.53 1.20
N LEU A 232 -0.43 34.84 0.38
CA LEU A 232 0.21 33.58 0.78
C LEU A 232 1.28 33.79 1.87
N LEU A 233 2.07 34.86 1.78
CA LEU A 233 3.05 35.23 2.81
C LEU A 233 2.34 35.66 4.10
N LYS A 234 1.23 36.40 4.00
CA LYS A 234 0.37 36.73 5.14
C LYS A 234 -0.20 35.47 5.79
N ALA A 235 -0.73 34.53 5.01
CA ALA A 235 -1.23 33.24 5.50
C ALA A 235 -0.16 32.48 6.28
N ARG A 236 1.05 32.42 5.73
CA ARG A 236 2.19 31.77 6.37
C ARG A 236 2.60 32.45 7.67
N GLN A 237 2.63 33.78 7.71
CA GLN A 237 2.94 34.53 8.94
C GLN A 237 1.86 34.36 10.01
N ALA A 238 0.59 34.40 9.60
CA ALA A 238 -0.58 34.20 10.46
C ALA A 238 -0.82 32.74 10.83
N LYS A 239 -0.03 31.82 10.27
CA LYS A 239 -0.13 30.38 10.49
C LYS A 239 -1.40 29.71 9.97
N VAL A 240 -2.00 30.26 8.92
CA VAL A 240 -3.15 29.68 8.23
C VAL A 240 -2.68 28.53 7.34
N PRO A 241 -3.28 27.32 7.44
CA PRO A 241 -2.96 26.22 6.54
C PRO A 241 -3.28 26.54 5.09
N VAL A 242 -2.28 26.37 4.23
CA VAL A 242 -2.45 26.50 2.79
C VAL A 242 -1.82 25.29 2.13
N VAL A 243 -2.65 24.42 1.55
CA VAL A 243 -2.18 23.27 0.79
C VAL A 243 -2.44 23.51 -0.68
N ALA A 244 -1.45 23.30 -1.52
CA ALA A 244 -1.58 23.43 -2.96
C ALA A 244 -1.28 22.10 -3.65
N THR A 245 -2.02 21.79 -4.71
CA THR A 245 -1.79 20.61 -5.55
C THR A 245 -1.29 21.05 -6.93
N GLU A 246 -0.36 20.30 -7.50
CA GLU A 246 0.18 20.54 -8.85
C GLU A 246 0.41 19.21 -9.58
N SER A 247 0.22 19.21 -10.89
CA SER A 247 0.26 17.98 -11.68
C SER A 247 1.66 17.58 -12.15
N LEU A 248 2.57 18.54 -12.31
CA LEU A 248 3.97 18.34 -12.72
C LEU A 248 4.85 19.47 -12.17
N GLN A 249 6.17 19.25 -12.15
CA GLN A 249 7.16 20.22 -11.72
C GLN A 249 7.03 21.51 -12.53
N VAL A 250 6.57 22.58 -11.87
CA VAL A 250 6.71 23.93 -12.39
C VAL A 250 8.21 24.23 -12.41
N GLN A 251 8.74 24.67 -13.54
CA GLN A 251 10.11 25.20 -13.65
C GLN A 251 10.03 26.71 -13.93
N GLY A 252 11.14 27.42 -13.77
CA GLY A 252 11.22 28.83 -14.16
C GLY A 252 10.77 29.82 -13.07
N PHE A 253 10.16 30.94 -13.46
CA PHE A 253 9.85 32.03 -12.54
C PHE A 253 8.72 31.67 -11.58
N ALA A 254 7.69 30.95 -12.05
CA ALA A 254 6.61 30.48 -11.19
C ALA A 254 7.12 29.62 -10.01
N GLU A 255 8.04 28.69 -10.25
CA GLU A 255 8.64 27.85 -9.20
C GLU A 255 9.43 28.66 -8.17
N ARG A 256 10.28 29.60 -8.64
CA ARG A 256 11.02 30.50 -7.74
C ARG A 256 10.08 31.32 -6.86
N MET A 257 8.91 31.66 -7.36
CA MET A 257 7.91 32.44 -6.63
C MET A 257 7.11 31.57 -5.65
N TRP A 258 6.69 30.37 -6.06
CA TRP A 258 5.99 29.43 -5.19
C TRP A 258 6.86 28.96 -4.03
N SER A 259 8.14 28.72 -4.26
CA SER A 259 9.09 28.33 -3.20
C SER A 259 9.31 29.41 -2.13
N ARG A 260 8.87 30.66 -2.35
CA ARG A 260 8.85 31.70 -1.30
C ARG A 260 7.65 31.55 -0.37
N ALA A 261 6.51 31.15 -0.91
CA ALA A 261 5.25 30.96 -0.18
C ALA A 261 5.22 29.59 0.51
N PHE A 262 5.62 28.54 -0.20
CA PHE A 262 5.65 27.15 0.25
C PHE A 262 7.10 26.68 0.39
N ARG A 263 7.54 26.44 1.63
CA ARG A 263 8.88 25.90 1.88
C ARG A 263 8.96 24.41 1.58
N ASP A 264 7.84 23.72 1.77
CA ASP A 264 7.78 22.28 1.76
C ASP A 264 6.95 21.77 0.59
N ALA A 265 7.41 20.68 0.00
CA ALA A 265 6.73 19.99 -1.08
C ALA A 265 6.87 18.48 -0.89
N VAL A 266 5.78 17.76 -1.13
CA VAL A 266 5.73 16.29 -1.15
C VAL A 266 5.33 15.86 -2.54
N GLU A 267 6.03 14.86 -3.08
CA GLU A 267 5.72 14.27 -4.37
C GLU A 267 5.05 12.91 -4.19
N LEU A 268 3.83 12.78 -4.72
CA LEU A 268 3.11 11.53 -4.75
C LEU A 268 3.54 10.70 -5.97
N PRO A 269 4.00 9.46 -5.75
CA PRO A 269 4.43 8.59 -6.82
C PRO A 269 3.23 8.13 -7.64
N VAL A 270 3.49 7.84 -8.92
CA VAL A 270 2.54 7.10 -9.74
C VAL A 270 2.29 5.71 -9.14
N LEU A 271 1.09 5.18 -9.32
CA LEU A 271 0.71 3.89 -8.72
C LEU A 271 1.61 2.74 -9.21
N ASN A 272 2.08 2.82 -10.45
CA ASN A 272 3.03 1.88 -11.03
C ASN A 272 4.39 1.81 -10.33
N ALA A 273 4.82 2.87 -9.65
CA ALA A 273 6.08 2.89 -8.90
C ALA A 273 5.96 2.24 -7.52
N ARG A 274 4.73 1.90 -7.09
CA ARG A 274 4.43 1.27 -5.80
C ARG A 274 3.40 0.14 -5.95
N ARG A 275 3.62 -0.75 -6.92
CA ARG A 275 2.68 -1.83 -7.27
C ARG A 275 2.44 -2.81 -6.12
N GLU A 276 3.41 -2.95 -5.22
CA GLU A 276 3.30 -3.73 -3.99
C GLU A 276 2.24 -3.19 -3.03
N ASP A 277 1.87 -1.91 -3.13
CA ASP A 277 0.87 -1.26 -2.26
C ASP A 277 -0.56 -1.38 -2.81
N ILE A 278 -0.76 -1.97 -3.99
CA ILE A 278 -2.07 -1.98 -4.68
C ILE A 278 -3.17 -2.61 -3.82
N TYR A 279 -2.85 -3.64 -3.04
CA TYR A 279 -3.81 -4.27 -2.13
C TYR A 279 -4.26 -3.32 -1.02
N ASP A 280 -3.33 -2.62 -0.38
CA ASP A 280 -3.64 -1.66 0.68
C ASP A 280 -4.39 -0.43 0.14
N VAL A 281 -4.03 0.02 -1.06
CA VAL A 281 -4.76 1.08 -1.77
C VAL A 281 -6.19 0.64 -2.08
N ALA A 282 -6.40 -0.59 -2.53
CA ALA A 282 -7.73 -1.14 -2.78
C ALA A 282 -8.58 -1.16 -1.49
N ARG A 283 -8.01 -1.61 -0.36
CA ARG A 283 -8.68 -1.56 0.94
C ARG A 283 -9.06 -0.15 1.38
N ALA A 284 -8.16 0.81 1.17
CA ALA A 284 -8.45 2.21 1.48
C ALA A 284 -9.58 2.78 0.60
N ILE A 285 -9.62 2.40 -0.69
CA ILE A 285 -10.72 2.76 -1.60
C ILE A 285 -12.05 2.18 -1.09
N TRP A 286 -12.08 0.92 -0.63
CA TRP A 286 -13.27 0.30 -0.06
C TRP A 286 -13.77 1.01 1.19
N LYS A 287 -12.84 1.33 2.10
CA LYS A 287 -13.18 2.11 3.29
C LYS A 287 -13.77 3.47 2.91
N ALA A 288 -13.16 4.17 1.96
CA ALA A 288 -13.59 5.51 1.56
C ALA A 288 -14.92 5.54 0.78
N ARG A 289 -15.17 4.54 -0.08
CA ARG A 289 -16.35 4.52 -0.98
C ARG A 289 -17.53 3.72 -0.46
N LEU A 290 -17.27 2.66 0.30
CA LEU A 290 -18.28 1.71 0.77
C LEU A 290 -18.39 1.68 2.29
N GLY A 291 -17.49 2.36 3.02
CA GLY A 291 -17.43 2.26 4.49
C GLY A 291 -16.95 0.90 5.00
N GLN A 292 -16.44 0.04 4.11
CA GLN A 292 -16.01 -1.33 4.45
C GLN A 292 -14.50 -1.38 4.66
N VAL A 293 -14.06 -1.70 5.88
CA VAL A 293 -12.64 -1.70 6.26
C VAL A 293 -11.83 -2.81 5.58
N GLU A 294 -12.45 -3.96 5.35
CA GLU A 294 -11.82 -5.08 4.62
C GLU A 294 -12.24 -5.10 3.14
N GLY A 295 -13.44 -4.62 2.82
CA GLY A 295 -14.01 -4.68 1.49
C GLY A 295 -14.40 -6.09 1.06
N PRO A 296 -14.76 -6.30 -0.22
CA PRO A 296 -15.03 -7.62 -0.77
C PRO A 296 -13.78 -8.51 -0.77
N TRP A 297 -13.98 -9.81 -0.61
CA TRP A 297 -12.88 -10.77 -0.75
C TRP A 297 -12.36 -10.75 -2.20
N MET A 298 -11.04 -10.66 -2.37
CA MET A 298 -10.36 -10.72 -3.67
C MET A 298 -9.55 -12.02 -3.76
N SER A 299 -9.73 -12.79 -4.82
CA SER A 299 -8.89 -13.99 -5.00
C SER A 299 -7.41 -13.62 -5.19
N PRO A 300 -6.47 -14.52 -4.86
CA PRO A 300 -5.05 -14.30 -5.13
C PRO A 300 -4.77 -13.95 -6.60
N ASP A 301 -5.59 -14.45 -7.52
CA ASP A 301 -5.48 -14.19 -8.95
C ASP A 301 -5.87 -12.75 -9.29
N VAL A 302 -6.92 -12.21 -8.65
CA VAL A 302 -7.32 -10.80 -8.74
C VAL A 302 -6.20 -9.89 -8.24
N VAL A 303 -5.60 -10.19 -7.08
CA VAL A 303 -4.51 -9.38 -6.53
C VAL A 303 -3.30 -9.39 -7.47
N ARG A 304 -2.92 -10.55 -8.03
CA ARG A 304 -1.83 -10.64 -9.03
C ARG A 304 -2.14 -9.88 -10.32
N LEU A 305 -3.38 -9.93 -10.79
CA LEU A 305 -3.82 -9.22 -11.99
C LEU A 305 -3.78 -7.70 -11.79
N LEU A 306 -4.27 -7.20 -10.65
CA LEU A 306 -4.20 -5.79 -10.30
C LEU A 306 -2.74 -5.33 -10.15
N ALA A 307 -1.89 -6.13 -9.50
CA ALA A 307 -0.46 -5.81 -9.30
C ALA A 307 0.37 -5.79 -10.59
N SER A 308 -0.06 -6.52 -11.62
CA SER A 308 0.63 -6.61 -12.92
C SER A 308 0.06 -5.69 -14.00
N ALA A 309 -1.08 -5.06 -13.75
CA ALA A 309 -1.70 -4.11 -14.66
C ALA A 309 -0.92 -2.78 -14.75
N ASP A 310 -1.12 -2.06 -15.86
CA ASP A 310 -0.56 -0.74 -16.05
C ASP A 310 -1.58 0.34 -15.64
N TRP A 311 -1.26 1.09 -14.59
CA TRP A 311 -2.17 2.08 -14.01
C TRP A 311 -1.86 3.50 -14.49
N SER A 312 -2.07 3.77 -15.79
CA SER A 312 -1.81 5.09 -16.39
C SER A 312 -2.67 6.20 -15.78
N GLY A 313 -3.89 5.87 -15.32
CA GLY A 313 -4.78 6.77 -14.58
C GLY A 313 -4.62 6.69 -13.06
N ASN A 314 -3.57 6.02 -12.58
CA ASN A 314 -3.19 5.88 -11.17
C ASN A 314 -4.34 5.36 -10.27
N VAL A 315 -4.47 5.91 -9.06
CA VAL A 315 -5.45 5.49 -8.05
C VAL A 315 -6.88 5.73 -8.54
N ALA A 316 -7.12 6.82 -9.28
CA ALA A 316 -8.45 7.11 -9.84
C ALA A 316 -8.93 6.02 -10.82
N GLN A 317 -8.03 5.49 -11.65
CA GLN A 317 -8.35 4.38 -12.55
C GLN A 317 -8.50 3.06 -11.80
N LEU A 318 -7.64 2.79 -10.81
CA LEU A 318 -7.79 1.62 -9.95
C LEU A 318 -9.16 1.62 -9.26
N GLU A 319 -9.56 2.76 -8.72
CA GLU A 319 -10.87 2.95 -8.10
C GLU A 319 -12.02 2.64 -9.05
N GLU A 320 -11.98 3.16 -10.28
CA GLU A 320 -13.01 2.88 -11.29
C GLU A 320 -13.13 1.39 -11.59
N VAL A 321 -12.00 0.71 -11.81
CA VAL A 321 -11.95 -0.73 -12.09
C VAL A 321 -12.49 -1.54 -10.92
N LEU A 322 -12.10 -1.18 -9.70
CA LEU A 322 -12.52 -1.82 -8.47
C LEU A 322 -14.04 -1.66 -8.27
N LEU A 323 -14.56 -0.44 -8.34
CA LEU A 323 -16.01 -0.17 -8.19
C LEU A 323 -16.83 -0.87 -9.29
N ASP A 324 -16.33 -0.92 -10.53
CA ASP A 324 -17.01 -1.66 -11.60
C ASP A 324 -17.02 -3.17 -11.34
N ALA A 325 -15.89 -3.74 -10.90
CA ALA A 325 -15.79 -5.14 -10.55
C ALA A 325 -16.73 -5.52 -9.39
N HIS A 326 -16.80 -4.68 -8.36
CA HIS A 326 -17.70 -4.86 -7.22
C HIS A 326 -19.18 -4.89 -7.67
N ARG A 327 -19.59 -4.01 -8.59
CA ARG A 327 -20.95 -4.02 -9.15
C ARG A 327 -21.24 -5.29 -9.95
N ARG A 328 -20.28 -5.77 -10.74
CA ARG A 328 -20.44 -6.99 -11.57
C ARG A 328 -20.56 -8.25 -10.73
N SER A 329 -19.85 -8.31 -9.61
CA SER A 329 -19.73 -9.52 -8.81
C SER A 329 -20.76 -9.64 -7.69
N GLY A 330 -21.70 -8.70 -7.59
CA GLY A 330 -22.72 -8.71 -6.53
C GLY A 330 -22.17 -8.34 -5.15
N GLY A 331 -20.97 -7.76 -5.07
CA GLY A 331 -20.51 -6.99 -3.93
C GLY A 331 -19.70 -7.71 -2.85
N ASN A 332 -19.70 -9.05 -2.78
CA ASN A 332 -19.04 -9.78 -1.68
C ASN A 332 -17.72 -10.46 -2.07
N ARG A 333 -17.56 -10.82 -3.35
CA ARG A 333 -16.42 -11.58 -3.84
C ARG A 333 -16.02 -11.04 -5.20
N ILE A 334 -14.77 -10.69 -5.40
CA ILE A 334 -14.23 -10.27 -6.69
C ILE A 334 -13.35 -11.41 -7.22
N GLU A 335 -13.70 -11.86 -8.42
CA GLU A 335 -12.96 -12.88 -9.17
C GLU A 335 -12.40 -12.28 -10.47
N PRO A 336 -11.41 -12.93 -11.12
CA PRO A 336 -10.75 -12.38 -12.31
C PRO A 336 -11.70 -11.97 -13.42
N TRP A 337 -12.82 -12.69 -13.60
CA TRP A 337 -13.82 -12.39 -14.63
C TRP A 337 -14.52 -11.04 -14.41
N ALA A 338 -14.60 -10.56 -13.16
CA ALA A 338 -15.24 -9.30 -12.81
C ALA A 338 -14.34 -8.09 -13.09
N LEU A 339 -13.02 -8.29 -13.20
CA LEU A 339 -12.08 -7.22 -13.49
C LEU A 339 -12.14 -6.82 -14.96
N ARG A 340 -12.14 -5.51 -15.20
CA ARG A 340 -11.87 -4.92 -16.52
C ARG A 340 -10.58 -4.11 -16.42
N LEU A 341 -9.46 -4.77 -16.69
CA LEU A 341 -8.15 -4.15 -16.56
C LEU A 341 -7.86 -3.22 -17.75
N PRO A 342 -7.12 -2.13 -17.51
CA PRO A 342 -6.57 -1.32 -18.60
C PRO A 342 -5.58 -2.13 -19.45
N THR A 343 -5.40 -1.71 -20.70
CA THR A 343 -4.55 -2.36 -21.72
C THR A 343 -3.22 -2.89 -21.19
N GLY A 344 -2.75 -4.04 -21.69
CA GLY A 344 -1.48 -4.63 -21.30
C GLY A 344 -1.54 -6.16 -21.19
N ALA A 345 -0.44 -6.78 -20.74
CA ALA A 345 -0.38 -8.24 -20.58
C ALA A 345 -1.42 -8.77 -19.60
N ALA A 346 -1.66 -8.06 -18.50
CA ALA A 346 -2.68 -8.40 -17.51
C ALA A 346 -4.10 -8.35 -18.11
N ALA A 347 -4.43 -7.33 -18.91
CA ALA A 347 -5.71 -7.27 -19.64
C ALA A 347 -5.84 -8.39 -20.67
N LYS A 348 -4.77 -8.77 -21.36
CA LYS A 348 -4.80 -9.91 -22.29
C LYS A 348 -5.06 -11.23 -21.58
N LEU A 349 -4.42 -11.45 -20.43
CA LEU A 349 -4.63 -12.63 -19.59
C LEU A 349 -6.07 -12.65 -19.02
N GLN A 350 -6.58 -11.51 -18.57
CA GLN A 350 -7.96 -11.35 -18.14
C GLN A 350 -8.95 -11.66 -19.29
N GLY A 351 -8.70 -11.14 -20.49
CA GLY A 351 -9.52 -11.41 -21.67
C GLY A 351 -9.59 -12.89 -22.04
N LEU A 352 -8.46 -13.61 -21.95
CA LEU A 352 -8.43 -15.06 -22.12
C LEU A 352 -9.24 -15.78 -21.04
N GLY A 353 -9.10 -15.38 -19.78
CA GLY A 353 -9.88 -15.92 -18.66
C GLY A 353 -11.38 -15.65 -18.80
N HIS A 354 -11.76 -14.48 -19.31
CA HIS A 354 -13.16 -14.11 -19.55
C HIS A 354 -13.78 -14.88 -20.72
N ALA A 355 -13.04 -15.05 -21.81
CA ALA A 355 -13.47 -15.91 -22.93
C ALA A 355 -13.66 -17.35 -22.47
N GLU A 356 -12.76 -17.86 -21.62
CA GLU A 356 -12.89 -19.18 -21.01
C GLU A 356 -14.11 -19.29 -20.08
N TYR A 357 -14.34 -18.29 -19.22
CA TYR A 357 -15.52 -18.23 -18.36
C TYR A 357 -16.82 -18.36 -19.19
N HIS A 358 -16.97 -17.52 -20.21
CA HIS A 358 -18.16 -17.51 -21.06
C HIS A 358 -18.33 -18.81 -21.84
N ALA A 359 -17.24 -19.36 -22.39
CA ALA A 359 -17.30 -20.67 -23.05
C ALA A 359 -17.83 -21.77 -22.12
N ILE A 360 -17.40 -21.77 -20.85
CA ILE A 360 -17.86 -22.76 -19.86
C ILE A 360 -19.34 -22.53 -19.51
N VAL A 361 -19.74 -21.29 -19.23
CA VAL A 361 -21.12 -20.96 -18.84
C VAL A 361 -22.10 -21.25 -19.97
N ASP A 362 -21.79 -20.83 -21.19
CA ASP A 362 -22.64 -21.02 -22.37
C ASP A 362 -22.82 -22.52 -22.67
N GLU A 363 -21.74 -23.31 -22.59
CA GLU A 363 -21.80 -24.74 -22.87
C GLU A 363 -22.52 -25.52 -21.76
N LEU A 364 -22.34 -25.13 -20.50
CA LEU A 364 -23.15 -25.67 -19.40
C LEU A 364 -24.63 -25.36 -19.58
N GLY A 365 -24.98 -24.15 -20.05
CA GLY A 365 -26.34 -23.76 -20.38
C GLY A 365 -26.94 -24.61 -21.50
N ARG A 366 -26.21 -24.80 -22.60
CA ARG A 366 -26.64 -25.67 -23.73
C ARG A 366 -26.83 -27.12 -23.32
N CYS A 367 -26.02 -27.60 -22.38
CA CYS A 367 -26.08 -28.97 -21.87
C CYS A 367 -27.06 -29.14 -20.71
N GLU A 368 -27.89 -28.13 -20.40
CA GLU A 368 -28.83 -28.16 -19.27
C GLU A 368 -28.15 -28.53 -17.94
N GLY A 369 -26.91 -28.07 -17.73
CA GLY A 369 -26.11 -28.36 -16.54
C GLY A 369 -25.41 -29.73 -16.54
N ASN A 370 -25.50 -30.52 -17.61
CA ASN A 370 -24.79 -31.80 -17.74
C ASN A 370 -23.28 -31.59 -17.93
N LYS A 371 -22.56 -31.61 -16.81
CA LYS A 371 -21.11 -31.34 -16.72
C LYS A 371 -20.26 -32.32 -17.52
N SER A 372 -20.68 -33.59 -17.63
CA SER A 372 -19.94 -34.58 -18.42
C SER A 372 -20.08 -34.30 -19.91
N LEU A 373 -21.27 -33.92 -20.37
CA LEU A 373 -21.53 -33.55 -21.75
C LEU A 373 -20.81 -32.23 -22.11
N ALA A 374 -20.92 -31.21 -21.25
CA ALA A 374 -20.25 -29.93 -21.44
C ALA A 374 -18.72 -30.08 -21.52
N ALA A 375 -18.11 -30.89 -20.65
CA ALA A 375 -16.66 -31.16 -20.71
C ALA A 375 -16.26 -31.78 -22.06
N ARG A 376 -17.05 -32.75 -22.54
CA ARG A 376 -16.81 -33.41 -23.83
C ARG A 376 -16.93 -32.43 -25.01
N LEU A 377 -17.94 -31.57 -25.00
CA LEU A 377 -18.16 -30.58 -26.07
C LEU A 377 -17.11 -29.46 -26.05
N LEU A 378 -16.63 -29.06 -24.87
CA LEU A 378 -15.50 -28.13 -24.71
C LEU A 378 -14.14 -28.76 -25.04
N GLY A 379 -14.07 -30.08 -25.28
CA GLY A 379 -12.82 -30.78 -25.59
C GLY A 379 -11.85 -30.86 -24.41
N ILE A 380 -12.34 -30.79 -23.17
CA ILE A 380 -11.52 -30.87 -21.95
C ILE A 380 -11.93 -32.04 -21.06
N SER A 381 -11.03 -32.51 -20.19
CA SER A 381 -11.40 -33.54 -19.21
C SER A 381 -12.45 -33.00 -18.22
N ARG A 382 -13.29 -33.89 -17.69
CA ARG A 382 -14.25 -33.54 -16.63
C ARG A 382 -13.55 -32.95 -15.40
N SER A 383 -12.40 -33.48 -15.02
CA SER A 383 -11.56 -32.93 -13.94
C SER A 383 -11.07 -31.50 -14.23
N THR A 384 -10.73 -31.21 -15.49
CA THR A 384 -10.32 -29.86 -15.93
C THR A 384 -11.49 -28.90 -15.91
N LEU A 385 -12.67 -29.33 -16.35
CA LEU A 385 -13.90 -28.53 -16.27
C LEU A 385 -14.22 -28.16 -14.80
N TYR A 386 -14.28 -29.14 -13.89
CA TYR A 386 -14.54 -28.86 -12.47
C TYR A 386 -13.48 -27.96 -11.83
N ARG A 387 -12.21 -28.08 -12.23
CA ARG A 387 -11.16 -27.16 -11.78
C ARG A 387 -11.42 -25.74 -12.27
N LYS A 388 -11.74 -25.56 -13.56
CA LYS A 388 -12.03 -24.26 -14.15
C LYS A 388 -13.30 -23.64 -13.58
N MET A 389 -14.38 -24.41 -13.40
CA MET A 389 -15.62 -23.95 -12.74
C MET A 389 -15.34 -23.39 -11.34
N ARG A 390 -14.55 -24.11 -10.52
CA ARG A 390 -14.14 -23.63 -9.19
C ARG A 390 -13.31 -22.36 -9.24
N LEU A 391 -12.33 -22.28 -10.16
CA LEU A 391 -11.50 -21.08 -10.33
C LEU A 391 -12.32 -19.86 -10.75
N HIS A 392 -13.39 -20.08 -11.52
CA HIS A 392 -14.26 -19.04 -12.05
C HIS A 392 -15.45 -18.71 -11.13
N GLY A 393 -15.58 -19.40 -9.99
CA GLY A 393 -16.72 -19.22 -9.09
C GLY A 393 -18.07 -19.65 -9.69
N ILE A 394 -18.06 -20.55 -10.67
CA ILE A 394 -19.26 -21.12 -11.27
C ILE A 394 -19.77 -22.21 -10.33
N ASP A 395 -21.04 -22.10 -9.92
CA ASP A 395 -21.62 -22.99 -8.92
C ASP A 395 -21.53 -24.46 -9.38
N THR A 396 -20.98 -25.30 -8.50
CA THR A 396 -20.77 -26.72 -8.77
C THR A 396 -21.93 -27.58 -8.28
N ALA A 397 -22.86 -27.01 -7.50
CA ALA A 397 -24.04 -27.69 -6.99
C ALA A 397 -25.12 -27.75 -8.08
N GLY A 398 -25.31 -28.94 -8.65
CA GLY A 398 -26.32 -29.25 -9.66
C GLY A 398 -26.14 -30.68 -10.14
#